data_AF-A0AAD5JYQ3-F1
#
_entry.id   AF-A0AAD5JYQ3-F1
#
_cell.length_a   1.000
_cell.length_b   1.000
_cell.length_c   1.000
_cell.angle_alpha   90.00
_cell.angle_beta   90.00
_cell.angle_gamma   90.00
#
_symmetry.space_group_name_H-M   'P 1'
#
loop_
_entity.id
_entity.type
_entity.pdbx_description
1 polymer ?
#
loop_
_entity_poly.entity_id
_entity_poly.type
_entity_poly.pdbx_seq_one_letter_code
_entity_poly.pdbx_strand_id
1 'polypeptide(L)'
;MSESITTIQSSKPTHMHWEFAFVYDFVSVFRNYTDHGIHSFPDFQPEDLEQALTMETSELLDDLLSSFLSNILNRKKRLDNKHVFKELSRLINAKLQTFEINVDHNPLSQVSSFNNLSAPVKLNILHWMIEWQLQESTSIHSILDTSSKSSQMVLRTQPIGSDSEKRTYWHFGGKKKSEAALSHNSQNIYNFIHT
;
A
#
# COMPACT_ATOMS: atom_id res chain seq x y z
N MET A 1 41.31 4.34 34.76
CA MET A 1 40.20 3.38 34.66
C MET A 1 38.95 4.21 34.40
N SER A 2 38.70 4.63 33.16
CA SER A 2 38.04 3.91 32.05
C SER A 2 36.59 3.55 32.37
N GLU A 3 35.65 4.35 31.86
CA GLU A 3 34.41 3.87 31.26
C GLU A 3 33.77 5.02 30.46
N SER A 4 34.01 4.97 29.15
CA SER A 4 33.32 5.79 28.16
C SER A 4 31.95 5.16 27.92
N ILE A 5 30.87 5.84 28.32
CA ILE A 5 29.53 5.44 27.92
C ILE A 5 29.28 6.00 26.52
N THR A 6 29.46 5.13 25.52
CA THR A 6 29.03 5.38 24.14
C THR A 6 27.51 5.48 24.14
N THR A 7 26.98 6.70 24.05
CA THR A 7 25.56 6.96 23.75
C THR A 7 25.26 6.47 22.34
N ILE A 8 24.81 5.23 22.23
CA ILE A 8 24.12 4.72 21.04
C ILE A 8 22.66 5.15 21.17
N GLN A 9 22.29 6.26 20.53
CA GLN A 9 20.91 6.51 20.16
C GLN A 9 20.85 6.93 18.69
N SER A 10 21.01 5.93 17.82
CA SER A 10 20.42 5.97 16.47
C SER A 10 19.02 5.37 16.57
N SER A 11 18.05 6.15 17.05
CA SER A 11 16.64 5.77 16.95
C SER A 11 16.14 6.20 15.57
N LYS A 12 15.99 5.21 14.67
CA LYS A 12 15.33 5.31 13.37
C LYS A 12 13.99 6.06 13.50
N PRO A 13 13.55 6.85 12.50
CA PRO A 13 12.27 7.54 12.57
C PRO A 13 11.12 6.54 12.53
N THR A 14 10.31 6.52 13.60
CA THR A 14 9.20 5.59 13.91
C THR A 14 7.95 5.78 13.02
N HIS A 15 8.00 6.64 12.00
CA HIS A 15 6.83 7.06 11.21
C HIS A 15 6.64 6.29 9.89
N MET A 16 7.26 5.13 9.70
CA MET A 16 7.38 4.51 8.38
C MET A 16 6.91 3.05 8.33
N HIS A 17 5.91 2.63 9.10
CA HIS A 17 5.47 1.23 9.06
C HIS A 17 4.07 1.06 8.46
N TRP A 18 3.12 1.93 8.78
CA TRP A 18 1.74 1.74 8.31
C TRP A 18 1.56 2.21 6.86
N GLU A 19 2.23 3.28 6.44
CA GLU A 19 2.18 3.77 5.05
C GLU A 19 2.79 2.74 4.09
N PHE A 20 3.87 2.07 4.51
CA PHE A 20 4.47 0.96 3.77
C PHE A 20 3.51 -0.21 3.61
N ALA A 21 2.94 -0.68 4.72
CA ALA A 21 1.96 -1.75 4.72
C ALA A 21 0.76 -1.39 3.84
N PHE A 22 0.29 -0.15 3.91
CA PHE A 22 -0.82 0.33 3.09
C PHE A 22 -0.50 0.32 1.60
N VAL A 23 0.68 0.80 1.20
CA VAL A 23 1.12 0.77 -0.21
C VAL A 23 1.22 -0.66 -0.70
N TYR A 24 1.84 -1.54 0.08
CA TYR A 24 1.98 -2.96 -0.25
C TYR A 24 0.62 -3.65 -0.39
N ASP A 25 -0.27 -3.48 0.59
CA ASP A 25 -1.59 -4.10 0.60
C ASP A 25 -2.43 -3.66 -0.59
N PHE A 26 -2.44 -2.36 -0.89
CA PHE A 26 -3.15 -1.84 -2.07
C PHE A 26 -2.62 -2.50 -3.34
N VAL A 27 -1.31 -2.49 -3.56
CA VAL A 27 -0.71 -3.09 -4.75
C VAL A 27 -1.02 -4.58 -4.82
N SER A 28 -0.84 -5.33 -3.73
CA SER A 28 -1.08 -6.77 -3.68
C SER A 28 -2.54 -7.12 -3.97
N VAL A 29 -3.50 -6.32 -3.51
CA VAL A 29 -4.93 -6.54 -3.76
C VAL A 29 -5.24 -6.32 -5.24
N PHE A 30 -4.86 -5.17 -5.80
CA PHE A 30 -5.28 -4.77 -7.13
C PHE A 30 -4.44 -5.35 -8.27
N ARG A 31 -3.24 -5.90 -7.98
CA ARG A 31 -2.36 -6.50 -8.98
C ARG A 31 -3.04 -7.56 -9.86
N ASN A 32 -3.92 -8.37 -9.27
CA ASN A 32 -4.54 -9.50 -9.97
C ASN A 32 -5.79 -9.13 -10.79
N TYR A 33 -6.13 -7.84 -10.89
CA TYR A 33 -7.34 -7.36 -11.55
C TYR A 33 -7.09 -6.74 -12.94
N THR A 34 -6.01 -7.12 -13.63
CA THR A 34 -5.63 -6.57 -14.94
C THR A 34 -6.73 -6.67 -16.00
N ASP A 35 -7.58 -7.68 -15.90
CA ASP A 35 -8.71 -7.90 -16.83
C ASP A 35 -9.81 -6.81 -16.71
N HIS A 36 -9.77 -5.99 -15.66
CA HIS A 36 -10.70 -4.89 -15.42
C HIS A 36 -10.20 -3.53 -15.93
N GLY A 37 -9.17 -3.53 -16.80
CA GLY A 37 -8.66 -2.29 -17.42
C GLY A 37 -7.85 -1.40 -16.49
N ILE A 38 -7.40 -1.93 -15.35
CA ILE A 38 -6.38 -1.32 -14.50
C ILE A 38 -5.00 -1.60 -15.08
N HIS A 39 -4.10 -0.62 -15.04
CA HIS A 39 -2.69 -0.84 -15.36
C HIS A 39 -2.04 -1.68 -14.26
N SER A 40 -1.39 -2.77 -14.67
CA SER A 40 -0.74 -3.72 -13.76
C SER A 40 0.26 -3.05 -12.84
N PHE A 41 0.28 -3.50 -11.58
CA PHE A 41 1.31 -3.13 -10.62
C PHE A 41 2.45 -4.16 -10.64
N PRO A 42 3.69 -3.74 -10.31
CA PRO A 42 4.80 -4.68 -10.14
C PRO A 42 4.55 -5.61 -8.95
N ASP A 43 5.15 -6.81 -9.00
CA ASP A 43 5.19 -7.73 -7.87
C ASP A 43 6.48 -7.49 -7.08
N PHE A 44 6.36 -7.29 -5.78
CA PHE A 44 7.47 -6.98 -4.88
C PHE A 44 7.12 -7.40 -3.45
N GLN A 45 8.12 -7.62 -2.60
CA GLN A 45 7.96 -7.83 -1.16
C GLN A 45 8.10 -6.50 -0.39
N PRO A 46 7.56 -6.36 0.83
CA PRO A 46 7.65 -5.11 1.59
C PRO A 46 9.09 -4.57 1.71
N GLU A 47 10.07 -5.46 1.88
CA GLU A 47 11.49 -5.11 1.98
C GLU A 47 12.04 -4.50 0.67
N ASP A 48 11.53 -4.93 -0.49
CA ASP A 48 11.93 -4.39 -1.79
C ASP A 48 11.50 -2.91 -1.92
N LEU A 49 10.31 -2.56 -1.39
CA LEU A 49 9.83 -1.18 -1.37
C LEU A 49 10.66 -0.31 -0.42
N GLU A 50 11.00 -0.83 0.76
CA GLU A 50 11.87 -0.13 1.72
C GLU A 50 13.23 0.18 1.09
N GLN A 51 13.83 -0.82 0.45
CA GLN A 51 15.09 -0.65 -0.25
C GLN A 51 14.94 0.38 -1.38
N ALA A 52 13.93 0.23 -2.23
CA ALA A 52 13.68 1.09 -3.39
C ALA A 52 13.57 2.58 -3.03
N LEU A 53 12.95 2.92 -1.90
CA LEU A 53 12.81 4.31 -1.44
C LEU A 53 14.15 4.96 -1.05
N THR A 54 15.12 4.17 -0.62
CA THR A 54 16.47 4.64 -0.24
C THR A 54 17.47 4.70 -1.39
N MET A 55 17.17 4.03 -2.51
CA MET A 55 18.06 4.00 -3.67
C MET A 55 18.03 5.32 -4.47
N GLU A 56 19.17 5.63 -5.10
CA GLU A 56 19.30 6.76 -6.03
C GLU A 56 18.54 6.52 -7.35
N THR A 57 18.38 5.27 -7.75
CA THR A 57 17.58 4.85 -8.90
C THR A 57 16.85 3.57 -8.54
N SER A 58 15.57 3.47 -8.89
CA SER A 58 14.76 2.29 -8.61
C SER A 58 13.75 2.05 -9.73
N GLU A 59 13.93 0.95 -10.45
CA GLU A 59 12.98 0.51 -11.48
C GLU A 59 11.61 0.20 -10.86
N LEU A 60 11.58 -0.34 -9.63
CA LEU A 60 10.35 -0.60 -8.89
C LEU A 60 9.53 0.69 -8.67
N LEU A 61 10.18 1.78 -8.24
CA LEU A 61 9.50 3.05 -8.06
C LEU A 61 9.02 3.65 -9.38
N ASP A 62 9.85 3.59 -10.43
CA ASP A 62 9.48 4.09 -11.74
C ASP A 62 8.25 3.35 -12.28
N ASP A 63 8.22 2.02 -12.13
CA ASP A 63 7.09 1.19 -12.52
C ASP A 63 5.83 1.49 -11.69
N LEU A 64 5.97 1.62 -10.36
CA LEU A 64 4.86 1.98 -9.49
C LEU A 64 4.26 3.33 -9.86
N LEU A 65 5.10 4.36 -10.01
CA LEU A 65 4.67 5.71 -10.36
C LEU A 65 3.97 5.74 -11.72
N SER A 66 4.52 5.04 -12.72
CA SER A 66 3.91 4.92 -14.04
C SER A 66 2.52 4.27 -13.95
N SER A 67 2.38 3.16 -13.23
CA SER A 67 1.10 2.48 -13.07
C SER A 67 0.10 3.30 -12.27
N PHE A 68 0.49 3.88 -11.14
CA PHE A 68 -0.37 4.75 -10.33
C PHE A 68 -0.88 5.95 -11.15
N LEU A 69 0.00 6.71 -11.80
CA LEU A 69 -0.42 7.85 -12.62
C LEU A 69 -1.34 7.44 -13.76
N SER A 70 -1.05 6.32 -14.42
CA SER A 70 -1.88 5.85 -15.52
C SER A 70 -3.30 5.49 -15.05
N ASN A 71 -3.42 4.93 -13.84
CA ASN A 71 -4.70 4.58 -13.22
C ASN A 71 -5.46 5.80 -12.69
N ILE A 72 -4.80 6.74 -12.02
CA ILE A 72 -5.41 7.99 -11.52
C ILE A 72 -5.96 8.79 -12.70
N LEU A 73 -5.14 8.98 -13.74
CA LEU A 73 -5.50 9.76 -14.92
C LEU A 73 -6.36 8.99 -15.92
N ASN A 74 -6.83 7.79 -15.56
CA ASN A 74 -7.68 6.92 -16.38
C ASN A 74 -7.17 6.78 -17.84
N ARG A 75 -5.85 6.65 -18.02
CA ARG A 75 -5.22 6.60 -19.35
C ARG A 75 -5.48 5.25 -20.00
N LYS A 76 -5.66 5.24 -21.32
CA LYS A 76 -5.75 3.98 -22.11
C LYS A 76 -4.43 3.23 -22.22
N LYS A 77 -3.31 3.95 -22.16
CA LYS A 77 -1.96 3.39 -22.25
C LYS A 77 -1.16 3.80 -21.03
N ARG A 78 -0.32 2.88 -20.55
CA ARG A 78 0.64 3.13 -19.48
C ARG A 78 1.55 4.29 -19.84
N LEU A 79 1.83 5.15 -18.88
CA LEU A 79 2.66 6.33 -19.03
C LEU A 79 4.13 5.94 -19.19
N ASP A 80 4.84 6.56 -20.13
CA ASP A 80 6.29 6.38 -20.28
C ASP A 80 7.03 7.06 -19.11
N ASN A 81 8.07 6.43 -18.59
CA ASN A 81 8.94 6.93 -17.52
C ASN A 81 9.46 8.35 -17.82
N LYS A 82 9.66 8.70 -19.09
CA LYS A 82 10.06 10.06 -19.51
C LYS A 82 9.06 11.16 -19.14
N HIS A 83 7.78 10.81 -18.99
CA HIS A 83 6.70 11.75 -18.71
C HIS A 83 6.19 11.68 -17.27
N VAL A 84 6.53 10.62 -16.53
CA VAL A 84 6.08 10.38 -15.14
C VAL A 84 6.33 11.59 -14.24
N PHE A 85 7.56 12.10 -14.20
CA PHE A 85 7.91 13.21 -13.31
C PHE A 85 7.08 14.49 -13.59
N LYS A 86 6.91 14.82 -14.87
CA LYS A 86 6.15 16.00 -15.30
C LYS A 86 4.66 15.86 -14.97
N GLU A 87 4.07 14.71 -15.27
CA GLU A 87 2.65 14.45 -14.99
C GLU A 87 2.39 14.37 -13.48
N LEU A 88 3.29 13.78 -12.70
CA LEU A 88 3.20 13.77 -11.24
C LEU A 88 3.24 15.18 -10.66
N SER A 89 4.19 16.00 -11.11
CA SER A 89 4.28 17.40 -10.66
C SER A 89 3.00 18.18 -10.99
N ARG A 90 2.44 17.98 -12.20
CA ARG A 90 1.17 18.58 -12.60
C ARG A 90 0.01 18.11 -11.71
N LEU A 91 -0.08 16.81 -11.42
CA LEU A 91 -1.11 16.24 -10.55
C LEU A 91 -1.04 16.83 -9.14
N ILE A 92 0.15 16.85 -8.53
CA ILE A 92 0.35 17.41 -7.18
C ILE A 92 -0.04 18.90 -7.16
N ASN A 93 0.35 19.68 -8.17
CA ASN A 93 -0.06 21.09 -8.26
C ASN A 93 -1.58 21.27 -8.35
N ALA A 94 -2.27 20.42 -9.12
CA ALA A 94 -3.73 20.45 -9.20
C ALA A 94 -4.37 20.12 -7.84
N LYS A 95 -3.84 19.12 -7.13
CA LYS A 95 -4.31 18.67 -5.81
C LYS A 95 -4.04 19.67 -4.69
N LEU A 96 -2.98 20.47 -4.82
CA LEU A 96 -2.73 21.63 -3.94
C LEU A 96 -3.76 22.73 -4.14
N GLN A 97 -4.11 23.03 -5.40
CA GLN A 97 -5.12 24.05 -5.72
C GLN A 97 -6.52 23.69 -5.20
N THR A 98 -6.83 22.39 -5.10
CA THR A 98 -8.09 21.88 -4.55
C THR A 98 -8.06 21.64 -3.04
N PHE A 99 -6.93 21.92 -2.36
CA PHE A 99 -6.71 21.68 -0.93
C PHE A 99 -6.90 20.21 -0.49
N GLU A 100 -6.70 19.26 -1.40
CA GLU A 100 -6.80 17.82 -1.10
C GLU A 100 -5.56 17.26 -0.39
N ILE A 101 -4.44 17.99 -0.44
CA ILE A 101 -3.23 17.67 0.30
C ILE A 101 -2.78 18.87 1.13
N ASN A 102 -2.31 18.57 2.34
CA ASN A 102 -1.87 19.57 3.30
C ASN A 102 -0.33 19.68 3.29
N VAL A 103 0.21 20.28 2.22
CA VAL A 103 1.61 20.69 2.14
C VAL A 103 1.71 22.09 1.55
N ASP A 104 2.68 22.89 2.02
CA ASP A 104 2.78 24.30 1.65
C ASP A 104 3.12 24.51 0.16
N HIS A 105 3.85 23.56 -0.43
CA HIS A 105 4.29 23.62 -1.81
C HIS A 105 4.49 22.22 -2.38
N ASN A 106 4.58 22.13 -3.70
CA ASN A 106 4.86 20.87 -4.38
C ASN A 106 6.30 20.40 -4.08
N PRO A 107 6.49 19.22 -3.46
CA PRO A 107 7.81 18.70 -3.11
C PRO A 107 8.70 18.47 -4.34
N LEU A 108 8.13 18.32 -5.54
CA LEU A 108 8.88 18.14 -6.79
C LEU A 108 9.42 19.44 -7.37
N SER A 109 9.04 20.61 -6.84
CA SER A 109 9.48 21.90 -7.39
C SER A 109 10.96 22.20 -7.20
N GLN A 110 11.61 21.59 -6.21
CA GLN A 110 13.01 21.84 -5.87
C GLN A 110 13.97 20.72 -6.29
N VAL A 111 13.46 19.67 -6.93
CA VAL A 111 14.25 18.50 -7.34
C VAL A 111 14.16 18.28 -8.86
N SER A 112 15.18 17.67 -9.43
CA SER A 112 15.24 17.33 -10.87
C SER A 112 14.59 15.99 -11.20
N SER A 113 14.38 15.12 -10.20
CA SER A 113 13.76 13.81 -10.33
C SER A 113 13.11 13.39 -9.01
N PHE A 114 12.15 12.46 -9.09
CA PHE A 114 11.50 11.85 -7.93
C PHE A 114 12.51 11.15 -7.01
N ASN A 115 13.55 10.55 -7.59
CA ASN A 115 14.55 9.82 -6.82
C ASN A 115 15.40 10.71 -5.89
N ASN A 116 15.50 12.00 -6.17
CA ASN A 116 16.23 12.99 -5.37
C ASN A 116 15.48 13.43 -4.10
N LEU A 117 14.23 12.99 -3.92
CA LEU A 117 13.47 13.24 -2.69
C LEU A 117 13.99 12.35 -1.54
N SER A 118 13.72 12.76 -0.30
CA SER A 118 13.95 11.89 0.86
C SER A 118 12.93 10.74 0.88
N ALA A 119 13.32 9.58 1.41
CA ALA A 119 12.45 8.40 1.49
C ALA A 119 11.07 8.68 2.14
N PRO A 120 10.96 9.48 3.21
CA PRO A 120 9.65 9.85 3.77
C PRO A 120 8.75 10.64 2.82
N VAL A 121 9.33 11.56 2.05
CA VAL A 121 8.56 12.35 1.07
C VAL A 121 8.11 11.47 -0.10
N LYS A 122 8.98 10.58 -0.58
CA LYS A 122 8.62 9.59 -1.61
C LYS A 122 7.43 8.73 -1.16
N LEU A 123 7.48 8.19 0.06
CA LEU A 123 6.41 7.35 0.60
C LEU A 123 5.09 8.11 0.77
N ASN A 124 5.14 9.34 1.29
CA ASN A 124 3.95 10.18 1.41
C ASN A 124 3.28 10.43 0.05
N ILE A 125 4.08 10.66 -1.00
CA ILE A 125 3.55 10.82 -2.36
C ILE A 125 2.88 9.52 -2.84
N LEU A 126 3.50 8.35 -2.63
CA LEU A 126 2.89 7.07 -2.98
C LEU A 126 1.55 6.85 -2.25
N HIS A 127 1.50 7.21 -0.97
CA HIS A 127 0.28 7.16 -0.17
C HIS A 127 -0.82 8.07 -0.75
N TRP A 128 -0.52 9.34 -1.05
CA TRP A 128 -1.49 10.25 -1.70
C TRP A 128 -1.97 9.72 -3.05
N MET A 129 -1.07 9.12 -3.84
CA MET A 129 -1.45 8.53 -5.12
C MET A 129 -2.43 7.37 -4.97
N ILE A 130 -2.34 6.59 -3.89
CA ILE A 130 -3.34 5.54 -3.59
C ILE A 130 -4.68 6.17 -3.22
N GLU A 131 -4.69 7.17 -2.35
CA GLU A 131 -5.91 7.92 -1.99
C GLU A 131 -6.60 8.49 -3.24
N TRP A 132 -5.84 9.09 -4.16
CA TRP A 132 -6.40 9.60 -5.41
C TRP A 132 -6.87 8.50 -6.35
N GLN A 133 -6.23 7.32 -6.38
CA GLN A 133 -6.75 6.17 -7.12
C GLN A 133 -8.10 5.72 -6.56
N LEU A 134 -8.24 5.67 -5.24
CA LEU A 134 -9.48 5.31 -4.57
C LEU A 134 -10.59 6.34 -4.80
N GLN A 135 -10.26 7.58 -5.13
CA GLN A 135 -11.24 8.65 -5.40
C GLN A 135 -11.57 8.81 -6.89
N GLU A 136 -10.60 8.66 -7.79
CA GLU A 136 -10.73 9.08 -9.20
C GLU A 136 -10.61 7.95 -10.22
N SER A 137 -10.04 6.80 -9.83
CA SER A 137 -9.78 5.73 -10.80
C SER A 137 -11.05 4.92 -11.08
N THR A 138 -11.56 5.06 -12.31
CA THR A 138 -12.76 4.37 -12.78
C THR A 138 -12.60 2.85 -12.79
N SER A 139 -11.41 2.34 -13.13
CA SER A 139 -11.12 0.91 -13.11
C SER A 139 -11.13 0.37 -11.67
N ILE A 140 -10.54 1.10 -10.72
CA ILE A 140 -10.56 0.73 -9.29
C ILE A 140 -12.00 0.69 -8.76
N HIS A 141 -12.81 1.71 -9.05
CA HIS A 141 -14.22 1.72 -8.65
C HIS A 141 -15.01 0.56 -9.24
N SER A 142 -14.79 0.25 -10.52
CA SER A 142 -15.43 -0.90 -11.17
C SER A 142 -15.07 -2.23 -10.49
N ILE A 143 -13.81 -2.39 -10.08
CA ILE A 143 -13.35 -3.57 -9.33
C ILE A 143 -14.02 -3.62 -7.95
N LEU A 144 -14.07 -2.50 -7.22
CA LEU A 144 -14.71 -2.40 -5.90
C LEU A 144 -16.21 -2.70 -5.96
N ASP A 145 -16.91 -2.20 -6.98
CA ASP A 145 -18.34 -2.47 -7.18
C ASP A 145 -18.61 -3.94 -7.52
N THR A 146 -17.73 -4.56 -8.31
CA THR A 146 -17.85 -5.98 -8.69
C THR A 146 -17.54 -6.90 -7.51
N SER A 147 -16.51 -6.58 -6.74
CA SER A 147 -16.08 -7.33 -5.55
C SER A 147 -17.01 -7.15 -4.35
N SER A 148 -17.76 -6.06 -4.28
CA SER A 148 -18.82 -5.86 -3.28
C SER A 148 -20.06 -6.69 -3.59
N LYS A 149 -20.37 -6.88 -4.88
CA LYS A 149 -21.50 -7.71 -5.34
C LYS A 149 -21.21 -9.20 -5.27
N SER A 150 -19.97 -9.61 -5.52
CA SER A 150 -19.53 -10.97 -5.24
C SER A 150 -19.30 -11.10 -3.73
N SER A 151 -19.76 -12.17 -3.07
CA SER A 151 -19.54 -12.33 -1.62
C SER A 151 -18.07 -12.61 -1.23
N GLN A 152 -17.10 -12.14 -2.02
CA GLN A 152 -15.67 -12.37 -1.85
C GLN A 152 -15.01 -11.36 -0.90
N MET A 153 -15.55 -10.14 -0.77
CA MET A 153 -15.06 -9.10 0.17
C MET A 153 -15.97 -8.87 1.39
N VAL A 154 -17.07 -9.62 1.52
CA VAL A 154 -17.87 -9.56 2.77
C VAL A 154 -16.97 -10.06 3.89
N LEU A 155 -16.61 -9.18 4.82
CA LEU A 155 -16.03 -9.52 6.13
C LEU A 155 -17.01 -10.45 6.85
N ARG A 156 -17.02 -11.73 6.51
CA ARG A 156 -17.76 -12.75 7.25
C ARG A 156 -16.99 -13.00 8.53
N THR A 157 -17.37 -12.27 9.58
CA THR A 157 -16.98 -12.57 10.94
C THR A 157 -17.76 -13.80 11.39
N GLN A 158 -17.25 -14.99 11.07
CA GLN A 158 -17.75 -16.21 11.69
C GLN A 158 -17.08 -16.35 13.06
N PRO A 159 -17.85 -16.55 14.14
CA PRO A 159 -17.26 -16.83 15.46
C PRO A 159 -16.48 -18.14 15.37
N ILE A 160 -15.21 -18.12 15.77
CA ILE A 160 -14.33 -19.30 15.75
C ILE A 160 -14.72 -20.26 16.89
N GLY A 161 -15.24 -19.69 17.97
CA GLY A 161 -15.68 -20.42 19.16
C GLY A 161 -15.91 -19.48 20.34
N SER A 162 -16.35 -20.05 21.45
CA SER A 162 -16.47 -19.35 22.73
C SER A 162 -15.82 -20.17 23.84
N ASP A 163 -15.21 -19.49 24.81
CA ASP A 163 -14.64 -20.14 26.00
C ASP A 163 -15.70 -20.41 27.10
N SER A 164 -15.26 -21.03 28.20
CA SER A 164 -16.08 -21.28 29.40
C SER A 164 -16.56 -20.00 30.10
N GLU A 165 -15.97 -18.86 29.79
CA GLU A 165 -16.34 -17.53 30.29
C GLU A 165 -17.29 -16.78 29.32
N LYS A 166 -17.80 -17.45 28.28
CA LYS A 166 -18.71 -16.92 27.25
C LYS A 166 -18.12 -15.78 26.41
N ARG A 167 -16.80 -15.66 26.32
CA ARG A 167 -16.15 -14.74 25.39
C ARG A 167 -16.15 -15.36 24.01
N THR A 168 -16.60 -14.61 23.01
CA THR A 168 -16.64 -15.05 21.61
C THR A 168 -15.39 -14.57 20.88
N TYR A 169 -14.66 -15.49 20.28
CA TYR A 169 -13.48 -15.19 19.48
C TYR A 169 -13.86 -15.02 18.01
N TRP A 170 -13.29 -14.00 17.37
CA TRP A 170 -13.60 -13.60 16.00
C TRP A 170 -12.37 -13.68 15.12
N HIS A 171 -12.51 -14.29 13.95
CA HIS A 171 -11.48 -14.26 12.91
C HIS A 171 -11.81 -13.14 11.92
N PHE A 172 -10.87 -12.24 11.67
CA PHE A 172 -10.98 -11.21 10.65
C PHE A 172 -9.99 -11.53 9.51
N GLY A 173 -10.44 -11.52 8.25
CA GLY A 173 -9.53 -11.55 7.09
C GLY A 173 -9.27 -12.90 6.40
N GLY A 174 -10.26 -13.78 6.25
CA GLY A 174 -10.10 -15.03 5.47
C GLY A 174 -10.63 -14.93 4.04
N LYS A 175 -9.78 -15.17 3.02
CA LYS A 175 -10.27 -15.57 1.68
C LYS A 175 -10.82 -17.00 1.77
N LYS A 176 -11.93 -17.30 1.07
CA LYS A 176 -12.49 -18.66 0.99
C LYS A 176 -11.39 -19.66 0.57
N LYS A 177 -10.98 -20.53 1.50
CA LYS A 177 -10.55 -21.88 1.10
C LYS A 177 -11.81 -22.72 0.95
N SER A 178 -11.87 -23.52 -0.11
CA SER A 178 -12.96 -24.47 -0.34
C SER A 178 -13.19 -25.33 0.91
N GLU A 179 -14.46 -25.62 1.16
CA GLU A 179 -15.03 -26.24 2.37
C GLU A 179 -14.43 -27.61 2.77
N ALA A 180 -13.55 -28.16 1.95
CA ALA A 180 -12.88 -29.44 2.19
C ALA A 180 -11.66 -29.37 3.15
N ALA A 181 -11.11 -28.18 3.43
CA ALA A 181 -9.87 -28.05 4.20
C ALA A 181 -10.06 -27.85 5.73
N LEU A 182 -11.30 -27.70 6.21
CA LEU A 182 -11.57 -27.33 7.60
C LEU A 182 -11.76 -28.51 8.56
N SER A 183 -11.73 -29.77 8.10
CA SER A 183 -11.90 -30.92 9.00
C SER A 183 -10.61 -31.40 9.68
N HIS A 184 -9.42 -30.89 9.31
CA HIS A 184 -8.15 -31.48 9.73
C HIS A 184 -7.21 -30.60 10.57
N ASN A 185 -7.55 -29.34 10.86
CA ASN A 185 -6.58 -28.42 11.50
C ASN A 185 -7.02 -27.81 12.84
N SER A 186 -8.02 -28.40 13.50
CA SER A 186 -8.52 -27.97 14.81
C SER A 186 -7.64 -28.38 16.00
N GLN A 187 -6.47 -28.99 15.79
CA GLN A 187 -5.58 -29.42 16.88
C GLN A 187 -4.35 -28.55 17.14
N ASN A 188 -4.05 -27.52 16.34
CA ASN A 188 -2.77 -26.79 16.44
C ASN A 188 -2.83 -25.34 16.96
N ILE A 189 -3.94 -24.89 17.58
CA ILE A 189 -4.05 -23.51 18.12
C ILE A 189 -4.11 -23.46 19.66
N TYR A 190 -3.64 -24.51 20.34
CA TYR A 190 -3.36 -24.45 21.77
C TYR A 190 -1.86 -24.45 21.97
N ASN A 191 -1.21 -23.28 21.93
CA ASN A 191 0.12 -23.04 22.55
C ASN A 191 0.64 -21.60 22.38
N PHE A 192 -0.22 -20.59 22.37
CA PHE A 192 0.21 -19.23 22.67
C PHE A 192 -0.81 -18.63 23.64
N ILE A 193 -0.31 -17.98 24.69
CA ILE A 193 -1.03 -17.34 25.80
C ILE A 193 -1.21 -18.26 27.03
N HIS A 194 -0.09 -18.61 27.66
CA HIS A 194 -0.01 -18.69 29.13
C HIS A 194 1.29 -18.02 29.59
N THR A 195 1.15 -16.77 30.05
CA THR A 195 1.79 -16.24 31.26
C THR A 195 0.77 -15.36 31.94
#